data_AF-A0A1C5QQL7-F1
#
_entry.id   AF-A0A1C5QQL7-F1
#
_cell.length_a   1.000
_cell.length_b   1.000
_cell.length_c   1.000
_cell.angle_alpha   90.00
_cell.angle_beta   90.00
_cell.angle_gamma   90.00
#
_symmetry.space_group_name_H-M   'P 1'
#
loop_
_entity.id
_entity.type
_entity.pdbx_description
1 polymer ?
#
loop_
_entity_poly.entity_id
_entity_poly.type
_entity_poly.pdbx_seq_one_letter_code
_entity_poly.pdbx_strand_id
1 'polypeptide(L)'
;MPDFLKNITETSYFLLKNILEQPGCVPADFFFDDPTVDGHVELLKAYDLITMDENGILNITELGRAVLVEYEQLAEQKRIAEKQRQEELNSIKSIADSSKGQAETAKKQAEAAKKDAKFSRITSILAIIISIIAIIVQVVF
;
A
#
# COMPACT_ATOMS: atom_id res chain seq x y z
N MET A 1 -27.68 -8.03 -9.88
CA MET A 1 -26.42 -8.75 -9.60
C MET A 1 -25.32 -7.89 -8.97
N PRO A 2 -25.01 -6.65 -9.40
CA PRO A 2 -23.83 -5.94 -8.87
C PRO A 2 -23.91 -5.52 -7.39
N ASP A 3 -25.11 -5.37 -6.82
CA ASP A 3 -25.28 -5.03 -5.40
C ASP A 3 -25.17 -6.22 -4.44
N PHE A 4 -25.32 -7.46 -4.92
CA PHE A 4 -25.21 -8.65 -4.07
C PHE A 4 -23.75 -8.94 -3.70
N LEU A 5 -22.81 -8.78 -4.62
CA LEU A 5 -21.38 -8.99 -4.36
C LEU A 5 -20.77 -7.98 -3.38
N LYS A 6 -21.40 -6.80 -3.22
CA LYS A 6 -21.04 -5.86 -2.16
C LYS A 6 -21.46 -6.33 -0.77
N ASN A 7 -22.48 -7.20 -0.70
CA ASN A 7 -23.11 -7.67 0.53
C ASN A 7 -22.83 -9.16 0.82
N ILE A 8 -22.21 -9.91 -0.10
CA ILE A 8 -21.78 -11.27 0.19
C ILE A 8 -20.65 -11.17 1.22
N THR A 9 -20.96 -11.64 2.43
CA THR A 9 -19.96 -11.72 3.50
C THR A 9 -18.94 -12.79 3.16
N GLU A 10 -17.72 -12.65 3.68
CA GLU A 10 -16.66 -13.66 3.55
C GLU A 10 -17.14 -15.04 4.00
N THR A 11 -18.00 -15.10 5.03
CA THR A 11 -18.69 -16.30 5.51
C THR A 11 -19.57 -16.93 4.42
N SER A 12 -20.37 -16.14 3.71
CA SER A 12 -21.27 -16.62 2.66
C SER A 12 -20.49 -17.15 1.44
N TYR A 13 -19.33 -16.54 1.14
CA TYR A 13 -18.40 -17.05 0.14
C TYR A 13 -17.80 -18.40 0.57
N PHE A 14 -17.33 -18.49 1.82
CA PHE A 14 -16.75 -19.72 2.36
C PHE A 14 -17.77 -20.87 2.36
N LEU A 15 -19.02 -20.57 2.70
CA LEU A 15 -20.18 -21.47 2.57
C LEU A 15 -20.33 -22.02 1.15
N LEU A 16 -20.41 -21.14 0.15
CA LEU A 16 -20.51 -21.55 -1.26
C LEU A 16 -19.34 -22.42 -1.70
N LYS A 17 -18.14 -22.06 -1.26
CA LYS A 17 -16.91 -22.80 -1.58
C LYS A 17 -16.92 -24.21 -0.97
N ASN A 18 -17.30 -24.34 0.30
CA ASN A 18 -17.38 -25.65 0.97
C ASN A 18 -18.42 -26.56 0.31
N ILE A 19 -19.58 -26.03 -0.07
CA ILE A 19 -20.61 -26.78 -0.81
C ILE A 19 -20.09 -27.26 -2.17
N LEU A 20 -19.26 -26.46 -2.84
CA LEU A 20 -18.65 -26.85 -4.11
C LEU A 20 -17.57 -27.93 -3.93
N GLU A 21 -16.72 -27.81 -2.90
CA GLU A 21 -15.61 -28.74 -2.64
C GLU A 21 -16.08 -30.08 -2.06
N GLN A 22 -17.21 -30.09 -1.34
CA GLN A 22 -17.79 -31.27 -0.71
C GLN A 22 -19.28 -31.40 -1.07
N PRO A 23 -19.58 -31.91 -2.28
CA PRO A 23 -20.97 -32.14 -2.68
C PRO A 23 -21.58 -33.28 -1.84
N GLY A 24 -22.88 -33.20 -1.56
CA GLY A 24 -23.59 -34.27 -0.82
C GLY A 24 -23.71 -34.05 0.69
N CYS A 25 -23.32 -32.88 1.18
CA CYS A 25 -23.32 -32.56 2.62
C CYS A 25 -24.56 -31.77 3.05
N VAL A 26 -24.95 -31.94 4.31
CA VAL A 26 -25.99 -31.14 4.96
C VAL A 26 -25.37 -29.92 5.64
N PRO A 27 -26.14 -28.83 5.90
CA PRO A 27 -25.61 -27.63 6.55
C PRO A 27 -24.86 -27.91 7.86
N ALA A 28 -25.31 -28.89 8.64
CA ALA A 28 -24.71 -29.28 9.92
C ALA A 28 -23.28 -29.86 9.79
N ASP A 29 -22.91 -30.43 8.64
CA ASP A 29 -21.60 -31.07 8.43
C ASP A 29 -20.46 -30.06 8.39
N PHE A 30 -20.76 -28.80 8.05
CA PHE A 30 -19.78 -27.76 7.83
C PHE A 30 -19.75 -26.70 8.96
N PHE A 31 -20.84 -26.59 9.74
CA PHE A 31 -21.11 -25.39 10.52
C PHE A 31 -21.71 -25.64 11.91
N PHE A 32 -21.43 -26.79 12.50
CA PHE A 32 -21.94 -27.15 13.83
C PHE A 32 -21.66 -26.09 14.92
N ASP A 33 -20.56 -25.34 14.79
CA ASP A 33 -20.14 -24.31 15.75
C ASP A 33 -20.57 -22.88 15.40
N ASP A 34 -21.19 -22.65 14.24
CA ASP A 34 -21.59 -21.30 13.79
C ASP A 34 -23.12 -21.15 13.81
N PRO A 35 -23.68 -20.43 14.81
CA PRO A 35 -25.13 -20.28 14.97
C PRO A 35 -25.77 -19.38 13.90
N THR A 36 -24.98 -18.72 13.04
CA THR A 36 -25.48 -17.80 12.01
C THR A 36 -25.72 -18.47 10.66
N VAL A 37 -25.30 -19.73 10.52
CA VAL A 37 -25.29 -20.42 9.23
C VAL A 37 -26.66 -20.65 8.64
N ASP A 38 -27.67 -20.94 9.46
CA ASP A 38 -29.04 -21.08 8.96
C ASP A 38 -29.49 -19.82 8.23
N GLY A 39 -29.14 -18.63 8.77
CA GLY A 39 -29.42 -17.35 8.13
C GLY A 39 -28.63 -17.14 6.83
N HIS A 40 -27.38 -17.59 6.77
CA HIS A 40 -26.59 -17.53 5.55
C HIS A 40 -27.09 -18.51 4.46
N VAL A 41 -27.50 -19.71 4.84
CA VAL A 41 -28.10 -20.71 3.94
C VAL A 41 -29.42 -20.18 3.38
N GLU A 42 -30.28 -19.59 4.23
CA GLU A 42 -31.51 -18.92 3.78
C GLU A 42 -31.22 -17.80 2.80
N LEU A 43 -30.22 -16.96 3.10
CA LEU A 43 -29.82 -15.86 2.23
C LEU A 43 -29.33 -16.37 0.86
N LEU A 44 -28.41 -17.33 0.84
CA LEU A 44 -27.87 -17.92 -0.38
C LEU A 44 -28.96 -18.57 -1.24
N LYS A 45 -29.94 -19.20 -0.59
CA LYS A 45 -31.11 -19.79 -1.25
C LYS A 45 -32.05 -18.73 -1.81
N ALA A 46 -32.27 -17.62 -1.09
CA ALA A 46 -33.09 -16.49 -1.56
C ALA A 46 -32.51 -15.80 -2.82
N TYR A 47 -31.20 -15.91 -3.04
CA TYR A 47 -30.51 -15.42 -4.24
C TYR A 47 -30.28 -16.50 -5.31
N ASP A 48 -30.91 -17.68 -5.19
CA ASP A 48 -30.77 -18.80 -6.14
C ASP A 48 -29.31 -19.27 -6.35
N LEU A 49 -28.45 -19.08 -5.35
CA LEU A 49 -27.03 -19.48 -5.42
C LEU A 49 -26.84 -20.94 -5.02
N ILE A 50 -27.74 -21.43 -4.16
CA ILE A 50 -27.78 -22.81 -3.71
C ILE A 50 -29.22 -23.32 -3.76
N THR A 51 -29.35 -24.64 -3.90
CA THR A 51 -30.60 -25.38 -3.78
C THR A 51 -30.42 -26.46 -2.73
N MET A 52 -31.50 -26.84 -2.06
CA MET A 52 -31.51 -27.93 -1.10
C MET A 52 -32.45 -29.02 -1.61
N ASP A 53 -31.99 -30.28 -1.61
CA ASP A 53 -32.81 -31.42 -2.01
C ASP A 53 -33.75 -31.89 -0.89
N GLU A 54 -34.53 -32.94 -1.17
CA GLU A 54 -35.46 -33.54 -0.19
C GLU A 54 -34.75 -34.20 1.01
N ASN A 55 -33.45 -34.51 0.88
CA ASN A 55 -32.62 -35.09 1.93
C ASN A 55 -31.88 -34.02 2.75
N GLY A 56 -32.08 -32.73 2.46
CA GLY A 56 -31.39 -31.62 3.12
C GLY A 56 -29.98 -31.34 2.59
N ILE A 57 -29.58 -31.97 1.48
CA ILE A 57 -28.27 -31.81 0.86
C ILE A 57 -28.23 -30.49 0.10
N LEU A 58 -27.17 -29.72 0.32
CA LEU A 58 -26.91 -28.47 -0.39
C LEU A 58 -26.23 -28.73 -1.74
N ASN A 59 -26.76 -28.10 -2.78
CA ASN A 59 -26.21 -28.11 -4.13
C ASN A 59 -25.99 -26.68 -4.61
N ILE A 60 -24.83 -26.40 -5.20
CA ILE A 60 -24.51 -25.07 -5.76
C ILE A 60 -25.02 -24.94 -7.20
N THR A 61 -25.68 -23.81 -7.49
CA THR A 61 -26.19 -23.49 -8.83
C THR A 61 -25.09 -22.92 -9.73
N GLU A 62 -25.38 -22.78 -11.03
CA GLU A 62 -24.48 -22.05 -11.95
C GLU A 62 -24.28 -20.59 -11.52
N LEU A 63 -25.31 -19.98 -10.92
CA LEU A 63 -25.21 -18.62 -10.42
C LEU A 63 -24.28 -18.55 -9.20
N GLY A 64 -24.39 -19.52 -8.28
CA GLY A 64 -23.45 -19.65 -7.16
C GLY A 64 -22.00 -19.82 -7.62
N ARG A 65 -21.77 -20.65 -8.66
CA ARG A 65 -20.44 -20.81 -9.27
C ARG A 65 -19.92 -19.52 -9.90
N ALA A 66 -20.76 -18.78 -10.62
CA ALA A 66 -20.38 -17.51 -11.22
C ALA A 66 -20.00 -16.48 -10.14
N VAL A 67 -20.75 -16.42 -9.04
CA VAL A 67 -20.46 -15.54 -7.90
C VAL A 67 -19.13 -15.88 -7.23
N LEU A 68 -18.78 -17.16 -7.09
CA LEU A 68 -17.47 -17.57 -6.57
C LEU A 68 -16.32 -17.02 -7.43
N VAL A 69 -16.41 -17.21 -8.75
CA VAL A 69 -15.39 -16.71 -9.70
C VAL A 69 -15.30 -15.19 -9.65
N GLU A 70 -16.43 -14.50 -9.59
CA GLU A 70 -16.47 -13.03 -9.54
C GLU A 70 -15.87 -12.50 -8.23
N TYR A 71 -16.14 -13.17 -7.10
CA TYR A 71 -15.55 -12.81 -5.81
C TYR A 71 -14.03 -12.99 -5.82
N GLU A 72 -13.50 -14.09 -6.37
CA GLU A 72 -12.06 -14.33 -6.51
C GLU A 72 -11.41 -13.26 -7.39
N GLN A 73 -12.04 -12.89 -8.51
CA GLN A 73 -11.56 -11.83 -9.39
C GLN A 73 -11.52 -10.47 -8.68
N LEU A 74 -12.56 -10.14 -7.90
CA LEU A 74 -12.60 -8.91 -7.12
C LEU A 74 -11.52 -8.89 -6.03
N ALA A 75 -11.27 -10.01 -5.37
CA ALA A 75 -10.21 -10.15 -4.39
C ALA A 75 -8.83 -9.92 -5.03
N GLU A 76 -8.57 -10.52 -6.18
CA GLU A 76 -7.30 -10.36 -6.90
C GLU A 76 -7.09 -8.92 -7.40
N GLN A 77 -8.12 -8.29 -7.96
CA GLN A 77 -8.05 -6.88 -8.37
C GLN A 77 -7.71 -5.96 -7.19
N LYS A 78 -8.30 -6.20 -6.01
CA LYS A 78 -7.95 -5.44 -4.80
C LYS A 78 -6.49 -5.63 -4.41
N ARG A 79 -5.96 -6.86 -4.46
CA ARG A 79 -4.54 -7.13 -4.18
C ARG A 79 -3.61 -6.42 -5.16
N ILE A 80 -3.93 -6.44 -6.44
CA ILE A 80 -3.16 -5.75 -7.48
C ILE A 80 -3.18 -4.24 -7.24
N ALA A 81 -4.35 -3.66 -6.97
CA ALA A 81 -4.49 -2.23 -6.70
C ALA A 81 -3.74 -1.79 -5.43
N GLU A 82 -3.76 -2.61 -4.37
CA GLU A 82 -3.00 -2.35 -3.14
C GLU A 82 -1.49 -2.41 -3.40
N LYS A 83 -1.03 -3.40 -4.17
CA LYS A 83 0.38 -3.53 -4.56
C LYS A 83 0.86 -2.32 -5.36
N GLN A 84 0.09 -1.90 -6.37
CA GLN A 84 0.40 -0.69 -7.16
C GLN A 84 0.47 0.55 -6.26
N ARG A 85 -0.50 0.73 -5.36
CA ARG A 85 -0.49 1.84 -4.39
C ARG A 85 0.74 1.80 -3.49
N GLN A 86 1.15 0.62 -3.04
CA GLN A 86 2.34 0.48 -2.20
C GLN A 86 3.63 0.81 -2.98
N GLU A 87 3.72 0.41 -4.24
CA GLU A 87 4.82 0.77 -5.14
C GLU A 87 4.89 2.29 -5.37
N GLU A 88 3.75 2.94 -5.61
CA GLU A 88 3.65 4.40 -5.71
C GLU A 88 4.11 5.08 -4.41
N LEU A 89 3.64 4.63 -3.24
CA LEU A 89 4.06 5.16 -1.94
C LEU A 89 5.56 5.00 -1.70
N ASN A 90 6.14 3.86 -2.09
CA ASN A 90 7.57 3.61 -1.99
C ASN A 90 8.36 4.57 -2.89
N SER A 91 7.88 4.82 -4.11
CA SER A 91 8.51 5.78 -5.04
C SER A 91 8.47 7.21 -4.48
N ILE A 92 7.32 7.64 -3.95
CA ILE A 92 7.13 8.96 -3.35
C ILE A 92 8.04 9.12 -2.12
N LYS A 93 8.12 8.08 -1.28
CA LYS A 93 9.01 8.08 -0.12
C LYS A 93 10.48 8.23 -0.53
N SER A 94 10.92 7.51 -1.56
CA SER A 94 12.28 7.65 -2.10
C SER A 94 12.55 9.07 -2.63
N ILE A 95 11.58 9.67 -3.33
CA ILE A 95 11.68 11.07 -3.79
C ILE A 95 11.78 12.03 -2.60
N ALA A 96 10.96 11.85 -1.57
CA ALA A 96 10.99 12.67 -0.37
C ALA A 96 12.33 12.56 0.38
N ASP A 97 12.83 11.34 0.55
CA ASP A 97 14.11 11.08 1.21
C ASP A 97 15.28 11.70 0.42
N SER A 98 15.28 11.56 -0.91
CA SER A 98 16.31 12.17 -1.77
C SER A 98 16.25 13.70 -1.75
N SER A 99 15.04 14.28 -1.75
CA SER A 99 14.84 15.73 -1.68
C SER A 99 15.31 16.29 -0.34
N LYS A 100 15.04 15.57 0.76
CA LYS A 100 15.55 15.90 2.09
C LYS A 100 17.08 15.85 2.13
N GLY A 101 17.68 14.79 1.58
CA GLY A 101 19.14 14.67 1.48
C GLY A 101 19.79 15.79 0.65
N GLN A 102 19.16 16.18 -0.46
CA GLN A 102 19.59 17.31 -1.28
C GLN A 102 19.50 18.63 -0.52
N ALA A 103 18.40 18.88 0.19
CA ALA A 103 18.21 20.09 0.99
C ALA A 103 19.24 20.19 2.14
N GLU A 104 19.51 19.09 2.83
CA GLU A 104 20.54 19.03 3.88
C GLU A 104 21.95 19.29 3.32
N THR A 105 22.26 18.70 2.17
CA THR A 105 23.52 18.92 1.47
C THR A 105 23.67 20.38 1.03
N ALA A 106 22.63 20.95 0.42
CA ALA A 106 22.60 22.34 0.00
C ALA A 106 22.77 23.29 1.19
N LYS A 107 22.14 22.99 2.33
CA LYS A 107 22.32 23.76 3.58
C LYS A 107 23.77 23.70 4.06
N LYS A 108 24.38 22.52 4.12
CA LYS A 108 25.80 22.36 4.51
C LYS A 108 26.74 23.09 3.56
N GLN A 109 26.52 23.00 2.25
CA GLN A 109 27.32 23.73 1.25
C GLN A 109 27.15 25.24 1.40
N ALA A 110 25.93 25.74 1.63
CA ALA A 110 25.69 27.16 1.86
C ALA A 110 26.38 27.67 3.15
N GLU A 111 26.35 26.88 4.23
CA GLU A 111 27.07 27.19 5.48
C GLU A 111 28.59 27.22 5.27
N ALA A 112 29.14 26.23 4.56
CA ALA A 112 30.55 26.18 4.20
C ALA A 112 30.97 27.37 3.32
N ALA A 113 30.24 27.65 2.25
CA ALA A 113 30.51 28.79 1.37
C ALA A 113 30.43 30.13 2.12
N LYS A 114 29.49 30.28 3.05
CA LYS A 114 29.40 31.47 3.92
C LYS A 114 30.60 31.61 4.84
N LYS A 115 31.13 30.50 5.36
CA LYS A 115 32.35 30.46 6.16
C LYS A 115 33.56 30.84 5.30
N ASP A 116 33.74 30.20 4.15
CA ASP A 116 34.85 30.44 3.23
C ASP A 116 34.88 31.89 2.73
N ALA A 117 33.72 32.47 2.40
CA ALA A 117 33.62 33.88 2.01
C ALA A 117 34.08 34.84 3.13
N LYS A 118 33.78 34.52 4.40
CA LYS A 118 34.26 35.30 5.54
C LYS A 118 35.78 35.18 5.72
N PHE A 119 36.33 33.97 5.61
CA PHE A 119 37.79 33.77 5.68
C PHE A 119 38.51 34.47 4.54
N SER A 120 38.02 34.33 3.31
CA SER A 120 38.56 35.01 2.13
C SER A 120 38.66 36.53 2.34
N ARG A 121 37.60 37.18 2.86
CA ARG A 121 37.65 38.62 3.17
C ARG A 121 38.75 38.99 4.15
N ILE A 122 38.94 38.21 5.22
CA ILE A 122 39.99 38.47 6.22
C ILE A 122 41.38 38.29 5.60
N THR A 123 41.59 37.20 4.87
CA THR A 123 42.86 36.93 4.19
C THR A 123 43.21 38.02 3.18
N SER A 124 42.23 38.51 2.42
CA SER A 124 42.44 39.62 1.48
C SER A 124 42.88 40.90 2.20
N ILE A 125 42.29 41.24 3.34
CA ILE A 125 42.71 42.42 4.13
C ILE A 125 44.15 42.25 4.62
N LEU A 126 44.50 41.07 5.15
CA LEU A 126 45.87 40.78 5.61
C LEU A 126 46.89 40.87 4.46
N ALA A 127 46.55 40.35 3.29
CA ALA A 127 47.42 40.42 2.11
C ALA A 127 47.69 41.87 1.68
N ILE A 128 46.68 42.75 1.73
CA ILE A 128 46.83 44.18 1.44
C ILE A 128 47.82 44.83 2.41
N ILE A 129 47.68 44.57 3.71
CA ILE A 129 48.58 45.14 4.73
C ILE A 129 50.02 44.70 4.50
N ILE A 130 50.25 43.40 4.24
CA ILE A 130 51.58 42.86 3.95
C ILE A 130 52.18 43.50 2.70
N SER A 131 51.39 43.68 1.64
CA SER A 131 51.84 44.34 0.41
C SER A 131 52.30 45.77 0.65
N ILE A 132 51.59 46.54 1.48
CA ILE A 132 51.96 47.92 1.80
C ILE A 132 53.29 47.95 2.56
N ILE A 133 53.46 47.07 3.55
CA ILE A 133 54.69 46.99 4.35
C ILE A 133 55.89 46.63 3.46
N ALA A 134 55.75 45.68 2.54
CA ALA A 134 56.82 45.28 1.63
C ALA A 134 57.32 46.44 0.75
N ILE A 135 56.41 47.30 0.27
CA ILE A 135 56.76 48.49 -0.52
C ILE A 135 57.54 49.50 0.34
N ILE A 136 57.08 49.77 1.57
CA ILE A 136 57.73 50.73 2.47
C ILE A 136 59.16 50.26 2.80
N VAL A 137 59.35 48.98 3.09
CA VAL A 137 60.68 48.42 3.38
C VAL A 137 61.63 48.59 2.19
N GLN A 138 61.17 48.37 0.95
CA GLN A 138 61.96 48.59 -0.27
C GLN A 138 62.33 50.06 -0.55
N VAL A 139 61.59 51.01 0.01
CA VAL A 139 61.86 52.45 -0.16
C VAL A 139 62.80 52.98 0.92
N VAL A 140 62.78 52.37 2.11
CA VAL A 140 63.57 52.79 3.29
C VAL A 140 64.94 52.10 3.37
N PHE A 141 65.07 50.89 2.82
CA PHE A 141 66.33 50.14 2.69
C PHE A 141 66.77 50.04 1.23
#